data_AF-A0A265NC70-F1
#
_entry.id   AF-A0A265NC70-F1
#
_cell.length_a   1.000
_cell.length_b   1.000
_cell.length_c   1.000
_cell.angle_alpha   90.00
_cell.angle_beta   90.00
_cell.angle_gamma   90.00
#
_symmetry.space_group_name_H-M   'P 1'
#
loop_
_entity.id
_entity.type
_entity.pdbx_description
1 polymer ?
#
loop_
_entity_poly.entity_id
_entity_poly.type
_entity_poly.pdbx_seq_one_letter_code
_entity_poly.pdbx_strand_id
1 'polypeptide(L)'
;MKKQYGRYLDETIDFALKLYQLHSIAKEGYDGFMHASECNYFRKGDGTYLRGYSVLTTVNHIEKKTEKKLTFSKDVYLTDNGTLQKFYSVTEWSYCDKCKRTHPYIHRELAKDQTLSENELEKIEEFITASFNLIK
;
A
#
# COMPACT_ATOMS: atom_id res chain seq x y z
N MET A 1 -1.87 -20.23 23.23
CA MET A 1 -2.48 -20.94 22.08
C MET A 1 -1.96 -20.25 20.81
N LYS A 2 -1.24 -20.96 19.94
CA LYS A 2 -0.87 -20.42 18.61
C LYS A 2 -2.15 -20.39 17.78
N LYS A 3 -2.67 -19.19 17.52
CA LYS A 3 -3.86 -19.03 16.66
C LYS A 3 -3.49 -19.51 15.25
N GLN A 4 -4.35 -20.34 14.68
CA GLN A 4 -4.09 -21.11 13.46
C GLN A 4 -4.38 -20.25 12.23
N TYR A 5 -3.61 -19.16 12.06
CA TYR A 5 -3.87 -18.14 11.04
C TYR A 5 -3.68 -18.60 9.61
N GLY A 6 -2.78 -19.57 9.37
CA GLY A 6 -2.38 -19.94 8.02
C GLY A 6 -3.54 -20.39 7.12
N ARG A 7 -4.49 -21.18 7.63
CA ARG A 7 -5.60 -21.71 6.80
C ARG A 7 -6.68 -20.67 6.52
N TYR A 8 -6.98 -19.81 7.49
CA TYR A 8 -7.99 -18.76 7.33
C TYR A 8 -7.48 -17.59 6.49
N LEU A 9 -6.18 -17.26 6.59
CA LEU A 9 -5.58 -16.15 5.84
C LEU A 9 -5.57 -16.43 4.33
N ASP A 10 -5.21 -17.64 3.90
CA ASP A 10 -5.20 -18.00 2.48
C ASP A 10 -6.61 -17.91 1.87
N GLU A 11 -7.62 -18.46 2.56
CA GLU A 11 -9.03 -18.38 2.14
C GLU A 11 -9.53 -16.91 2.11
N THR A 12 -9.09 -16.11 3.08
CA THR A 12 -9.40 -14.67 3.19
C THR A 12 -8.77 -13.88 2.04
N ILE A 13 -7.53 -14.19 1.68
CA ILE A 13 -6.83 -13.60 0.54
C ILE A 13 -7.52 -13.96 -0.78
N ASP A 14 -7.87 -15.24 -0.99
CA ASP A 14 -8.56 -15.69 -2.20
C ASP A 14 -9.89 -14.95 -2.41
N PHE A 15 -10.64 -14.73 -1.34
CA PHE A 15 -11.88 -13.96 -1.40
C PHE A 15 -11.61 -12.46 -1.59
N ALA A 16 -10.53 -11.91 -1.03
CA ALA A 16 -10.12 -10.53 -1.23
C ALA A 16 -9.75 -10.26 -2.70
N LEU A 17 -9.05 -11.19 -3.35
CA LEU A 17 -8.71 -11.08 -4.77
C LEU A 17 -9.96 -11.00 -5.65
N LYS A 18 -11.00 -11.76 -5.31
CA LYS A 18 -12.30 -11.69 -5.99
C LYS A 18 -13.02 -10.37 -5.73
N LEU A 19 -12.94 -9.88 -4.50
CA LEU A 19 -13.55 -8.63 -4.07
C LEU A 19 -12.93 -7.43 -4.78
N TYR A 20 -11.61 -7.26 -4.65
CA TYR A 20 -10.94 -6.04 -5.08
C TYR A 20 -10.74 -5.95 -6.58
N GLN A 21 -11.14 -6.99 -7.34
CA GLN A 21 -11.00 -7.14 -8.80
C GLN A 21 -9.97 -6.19 -9.34
N LEU A 22 -8.72 -6.51 -8.99
CA LEU A 22 -7.63 -5.65 -9.32
C LEU A 22 -7.64 -5.57 -10.89
N HIS A 23 -8.00 -4.39 -11.44
CA HIS A 23 -7.90 -4.01 -12.86
C HIS A 23 -6.46 -3.89 -13.37
N SER A 24 -6.04 -4.77 -14.29
CA SER A 24 -4.71 -4.72 -14.92
C SER A 24 -4.31 -3.29 -15.25
N ILE A 25 -3.15 -2.85 -14.77
CA ILE A 25 -2.55 -1.61 -15.23
C ILE A 25 -2.21 -1.91 -16.68
N ALA A 26 -2.99 -1.38 -17.63
CA ALA A 26 -2.57 -1.35 -19.02
C ALA A 26 -1.13 -0.83 -19.01
N LYS A 27 -0.24 -1.47 -19.77
CA LYS A 27 1.20 -1.15 -19.84
C LYS A 27 1.46 0.25 -20.43
N GLU A 28 0.51 1.17 -20.28
CA GLU A 28 0.48 2.56 -20.68
C GLU A 28 1.22 3.41 -19.64
N GLY A 29 2.47 3.02 -19.39
CA GLY A 29 3.50 3.96 -19.02
C GLY A 29 4.09 4.62 -20.26
N TYR A 30 3.25 5.05 -21.22
CA TYR A 30 3.67 5.84 -22.38
C TYR A 30 2.44 6.38 -23.09
N ASP A 31 1.83 7.43 -22.54
CA ASP A 31 1.48 8.61 -23.33
C ASP A 31 0.94 9.72 -22.43
N GLY A 32 1.59 10.88 -22.54
CA GLY A 32 1.00 12.17 -22.22
C GLY A 32 0.42 12.38 -20.81
N PHE A 33 1.21 13.02 -19.95
CA PHE A 33 0.66 13.92 -18.93
C PHE A 33 -0.31 13.32 -17.89
N MET A 34 0.08 12.27 -17.17
CA MET A 34 -0.26 12.18 -15.76
C MET A 34 0.87 11.47 -15.04
N HIS A 35 1.49 12.12 -14.06
CA HIS A 35 2.21 11.39 -13.03
C HIS A 35 1.18 10.42 -12.44
N ALA A 36 1.25 9.15 -12.81
CA ALA A 36 0.56 8.08 -12.10
C ALA A 36 0.99 8.28 -10.65
N SER A 37 0.07 8.79 -9.82
CA SER A 37 0.37 9.08 -8.43
C SER A 37 0.96 7.82 -7.83
N GLU A 38 2.20 7.89 -7.34
CA GLU A 38 2.87 6.75 -6.69
C GLU A 38 2.07 6.22 -5.48
N CYS A 39 1.00 6.93 -5.09
CA CYS A 39 -0.03 6.46 -4.17
C CYS A 39 -0.78 5.22 -4.68
N ASN A 40 -0.97 5.08 -6.00
CA ASN A 40 -1.80 4.00 -6.58
C ASN A 40 -0.96 2.87 -7.18
N TYR A 41 0.26 3.15 -7.67
CA TYR A 41 1.08 2.18 -8.40
C TYR A 41 2.57 2.34 -8.07
N PHE A 42 3.29 1.24 -7.85
CA PHE A 42 4.73 1.24 -7.55
C PHE A 42 5.55 0.86 -8.78
N ARG A 43 6.53 1.67 -9.21
CA ARG A 43 7.45 1.28 -10.29
C ARG A 43 8.66 0.53 -9.71
N LYS A 44 8.84 -0.73 -10.09
CA LYS A 44 10.01 -1.56 -9.79
C LYS A 44 11.26 -1.03 -10.51
N GLY A 45 12.43 -1.44 -10.03
CA GLY A 45 13.72 -1.05 -10.63
C GLY A 45 13.94 -1.52 -12.08
N ASP A 46 13.20 -2.53 -12.53
CA ASP A 46 13.16 -2.98 -13.94
C ASP A 46 12.20 -2.17 -14.82
N GLY A 47 11.57 -1.13 -14.26
CA GLY A 47 10.61 -0.26 -14.93
C GLY A 47 9.18 -0.80 -14.96
N THR A 48 8.90 -2.00 -14.45
CA THR A 48 7.55 -2.56 -14.35
C THR A 48 6.78 -1.95 -13.18
N TYR A 49 5.46 -2.05 -13.17
CA TYR A 49 4.65 -1.60 -12.05
C TYR A 49 4.21 -2.79 -11.18
N LEU A 50 4.44 -2.72 -9.87
CA LEU A 50 3.78 -3.58 -8.92
C LEU A 50 2.39 -3.03 -8.62
N ARG A 51 1.47 -3.98 -8.60
CA ARG A 51 0.06 -3.78 -8.44
C ARG A 51 -0.39 -4.42 -7.15
N GLY A 52 -1.10 -3.66 -6.34
CA GLY A 52 -1.68 -4.21 -5.12
C GLY A 52 -2.61 -3.22 -4.43
N TYR A 53 -3.42 -3.77 -3.55
CA TYR A 53 -4.33 -3.02 -2.69
C TYR A 53 -3.67 -2.84 -1.32
N SER A 54 -3.62 -1.61 -0.79
CA SER A 54 -3.10 -1.40 0.56
C SER A 54 -4.06 -2.03 1.57
N VAL A 55 -3.61 -3.07 2.27
CA VAL A 55 -4.39 -3.77 3.30
C VAL A 55 -3.96 -3.40 4.72
N LEU A 56 -2.79 -2.77 4.86
CA LEU A 56 -2.33 -2.23 6.13
C LEU A 56 -1.40 -1.06 5.87
N THR A 57 -1.67 0.08 6.49
CA THR A 57 -0.79 1.24 6.49
C THR A 57 -0.55 1.68 7.92
N THR A 58 0.72 1.69 8.34
CA THR A 58 1.16 2.26 9.62
C THR A 58 1.95 3.53 9.33
N VAL A 59 1.50 4.67 9.83
CA VAL A 59 2.17 5.96 9.62
C VAL A 59 2.77 6.47 10.92
N ASN A 60 4.07 6.77 10.87
CA ASN A 60 4.82 7.46 11.91
C ASN A 60 5.18 8.87 11.43
N HIS A 61 4.91 9.87 12.26
CA HIS A 61 5.32 11.24 11.97
C HIS A 61 6.75 11.45 12.47
N ILE A 62 7.67 11.74 11.53
CA ILE A 62 9.08 11.99 11.86
C ILE A 62 9.27 13.47 12.20
N GLU A 63 8.72 14.35 11.36
CA GLU A 63 8.90 15.80 11.50
C GLU A 63 7.63 16.54 11.06
N LYS A 64 7.27 17.60 11.80
CA LYS A 64 6.16 18.49 11.43
C LYS A 64 6.57 19.94 11.69
N LYS A 65 6.91 20.66 10.62
CA LYS A 65 7.10 22.11 10.61
C LYS A 65 5.99 22.78 9.79
N THR A 66 5.90 24.10 9.86
CA THR A 66 4.87 24.90 9.16
C THR A 66 4.92 24.69 7.63
N GLU A 67 6.11 24.49 7.06
CA GLU A 67 6.32 24.42 5.61
C GLU A 67 6.55 22.99 5.08
N LYS A 68 6.94 22.07 5.95
CA LYS A 68 7.29 20.68 5.59
C LYS A 68 6.87 19.71 6.69
N LYS A 69 6.23 18.62 6.29
CA LYS A 69 5.98 17.45 7.15
C LYS A 69 6.67 16.23 6.55
N LEU A 70 7.38 15.47 7.36
CA LEU A 70 8.00 14.21 6.98
C LEU A 70 7.30 13.06 7.69
N THR A 71 6.83 12.07 6.92
CA THR A 71 6.21 10.87 7.47
C THR A 71 6.95 9.62 7.01
N PHE A 72 7.15 8.69 7.92
CA PHE A 72 7.56 7.34 7.59
C PHE A 72 6.33 6.44 7.65
N SER A 73 6.12 5.64 6.63
CA SER A 73 5.04 4.68 6.55
C SER A 73 5.61 3.29 6.38
N LYS A 74 4.95 2.31 7.00
CA LYS A 74 5.05 0.91 6.63
C LYS A 74 3.72 0.51 6.01
N ASP A 75 3.76 0.11 4.76
CA ASP A 75 2.58 -0.32 4.01
C ASP A 75 2.70 -1.80 3.66
N VAL A 76 1.60 -2.53 3.76
CA VAL A 76 1.47 -3.90 3.25
C VAL A 76 0.41 -3.92 2.17
N TYR A 77 0.79 -4.40 1.00
CA TYR A 77 -0.09 -4.52 -0.16
C TYR A 77 -0.45 -5.97 -0.40
N LEU A 78 -1.74 -6.24 -0.66
CA LEU A 78 -2.19 -7.45 -1.30
C LEU A 78 -2.03 -7.30 -2.81
N THR A 79 -1.11 -8.05 -3.39
CA THR A 79 -0.82 -8.01 -4.83
C THR A 79 -1.82 -8.84 -5.63
N ASP A 80 -1.82 -8.65 -6.94
CA ASP A 80 -2.72 -9.35 -7.87
C ASP A 80 -2.50 -10.87 -7.95
N ASN A 81 -1.33 -11.37 -7.57
CA ASN A 81 -1.03 -12.79 -7.48
C ASN A 81 -1.36 -13.41 -6.11
N GLY A 82 -2.02 -12.66 -5.20
CA GLY A 82 -2.38 -13.15 -3.87
C GLY A 82 -1.24 -13.09 -2.84
N THR A 83 -0.12 -12.45 -3.14
CA THR A 83 0.96 -12.31 -2.16
C THR A 83 0.87 -10.98 -1.41
N LEU A 84 1.22 -11.01 -0.12
CA LEU A 84 1.39 -9.81 0.69
C LEU A 84 2.83 -9.29 0.52
N GLN A 85 2.97 -8.00 0.22
CA GLN A 85 4.27 -7.35 0.11
C GLN A 85 4.38 -6.12 1.00
N LYS A 86 5.44 -6.09 1.81
CA LYS A 86 5.74 -5.02 2.78
C LYS A 86 6.67 -3.98 2.15
N PHE A 87 6.35 -2.72 2.37
CA PHE A 87 7.08 -1.55 1.92
C PHE A 87 7.33 -0.59 3.06
N TYR A 88 8.42 0.14 2.93
CA TYR A 88 8.66 1.34 3.71
C TYR A 88 8.58 2.53 2.79
N SER A 89 7.93 3.59 3.24
CA SER A 89 7.90 4.85 2.50
C SER A 89 8.26 6.02 3.39
N VAL A 90 9.00 6.96 2.84
CA VAL A 90 9.20 8.30 3.39
C VAL A 90 8.40 9.26 2.52
N THR A 91 7.48 10.00 3.10
CA THR A 91 6.71 11.02 2.39
C THR A 91 7.06 12.39 2.92
N GLU A 92 7.53 13.25 2.02
CA GLU A 92 7.71 14.67 2.25
C GLU A 92 6.47 15.42 1.78
N TRP A 93 5.87 16.18 2.68
CA TRP A 93 4.67 16.97 2.42
C TRP A 93 5.07 18.45 2.38
N SER A 94 5.42 18.94 1.19
CA SER A 94 5.87 20.31 0.99
C SER A 94 4.70 21.22 0.67
N TYR A 95 4.62 22.38 1.33
CA TYR A 95 3.62 23.39 1.00
C TYR A 95 4.01 24.11 -0.31
N CYS A 96 3.06 24.21 -1.25
CA CYS A 96 3.24 24.95 -2.49
C CYS A 96 2.53 26.29 -2.41
N ASP A 97 3.32 27.38 -2.42
CA ASP A 97 2.79 28.73 -2.36
C ASP A 97 1.96 29.14 -3.59
N LYS A 98 2.23 28.54 -4.75
CA LYS A 98 1.54 28.88 -6.00
C LYS A 98 0.08 28.43 -5.99
N CYS A 99 -0.19 27.21 -5.53
CA CYS A 99 -1.54 26.65 -5.47
C CYS A 99 -2.15 26.68 -4.06
N LYS A 100 -1.38 27.13 -3.05
CA LYS A 100 -1.75 27.18 -1.63
C LYS A 100 -2.19 25.81 -1.07
N ARG A 101 -1.62 24.72 -1.59
CA ARG A 101 -1.87 23.33 -1.16
C ARG A 101 -0.56 22.61 -0.82
N THR A 102 -0.66 21.56 -0.01
CA THR A 102 0.48 20.67 0.30
C THR A 102 0.52 19.53 -0.71
N HIS A 103 1.70 19.28 -1.28
CA HIS A 103 1.93 18.19 -2.22
C HIS A 103 2.84 17.13 -1.58
N PRO A 104 2.44 15.84 -1.60
CA PRO A 104 3.32 14.77 -1.18
C PRO A 104 4.33 14.45 -2.27
N TYR A 105 5.57 14.26 -1.85
CA TYR A 105 6.60 13.53 -2.58
C TYR A 105 6.92 12.27 -1.79
N ILE A 106 6.72 11.10 -2.41
CA ILE A 106 6.85 9.81 -1.74
C ILE A 106 8.12 9.14 -2.26
N HIS A 107 8.93 8.64 -1.36
CA HIS A 107 9.95 7.65 -1.64
C HIS A 107 9.50 6.34 -1.04
N ARG A 108 9.34 5.29 -1.85
CA ARG A 108 8.94 3.97 -1.36
C ARG A 108 9.98 2.93 -1.76
N GLU A 109 10.31 2.06 -0.83
CA GLU A 109 11.22 0.94 -1.02
C GLU A 109 10.57 -0.36 -0.58
N LEU A 110 10.81 -1.43 -1.35
CA LEU A 110 10.42 -2.78 -0.96
C LEU A 110 11.25 -3.20 0.25
N ALA A 111 10.60 -3.68 1.33
CA ALA A 111 11.32 -4.14 2.50
C ALA A 111 12.19 -5.36 2.15
N LYS A 112 13.46 -5.38 2.59
CA LYS A 112 14.33 -6.55 2.37
C LYS A 112 13.80 -7.78 3.11
N ASP A 113 13.28 -7.57 4.31
CA ASP A 113 12.58 -8.59 5.09
C ASP A 113 11.08 -8.47 4.84
N GLN A 114 10.48 -9.50 4.25
CA GLN A 114 9.05 -9.57 3.93
C GLN A 114 8.23 -10.27 5.03
N THR A 115 8.83 -10.68 6.15
CA THR A 115 8.09 -11.29 7.26
C THR A 115 7.12 -10.30 7.89
N LEU A 116 5.94 -10.79 8.28
CA LEU A 116 4.91 -10.04 8.98
C LEU A 116 4.80 -10.59 10.40
N SER A 117 4.68 -9.71 11.38
CA SER A 117 4.39 -10.08 12.76
C SER A 117 2.95 -10.60 12.90
N GLU A 118 2.69 -11.39 13.94
CA GLU A 118 1.34 -11.91 14.22
C GLU A 118 0.28 -10.80 14.30
N ASN A 119 0.62 -9.67 14.93
CA ASN A 119 -0.27 -8.50 15.02
C ASN A 119 -0.51 -7.80 13.66
N GLU A 120 0.44 -7.87 12.72
CA GLU A 120 0.20 -7.37 11.36
C GLU A 120 -0.75 -8.30 10.60
N LEU A 121 -0.57 -9.61 10.73
CA LEU A 121 -1.44 -10.60 10.12
C LEU A 121 -2.88 -10.48 10.63
N GLU A 122 -3.05 -10.34 11.95
CA GLU A 122 -4.36 -10.10 12.58
C GLU A 122 -5.08 -8.89 11.99
N LYS A 123 -4.39 -7.75 11.88
CA LYS A 123 -4.98 -6.52 11.32
C LYS A 123 -5.33 -6.63 9.84
N ILE A 124 -4.52 -7.36 9.07
CA ILE A 124 -4.79 -7.61 7.66
C ILE A 124 -6.04 -8.48 7.51
N GLU A 125 -6.16 -9.54 8.30
CA GLU A 125 -7.34 -10.41 8.31
C GLU A 125 -8.61 -9.65 8.69
N GLU A 126 -8.54 -8.82 9.75
CA GLU A 126 -9.64 -7.94 10.16
C GLU A 126 -10.05 -6.96 9.05
N PHE A 127 -9.08 -6.31 8.42
CA PHE A 127 -9.32 -5.35 7.34
C PHE A 127 -10.06 -6.01 6.16
N ILE A 128 -9.57 -7.16 5.71
CA ILE A 128 -10.15 -7.89 4.60
C ILE A 128 -11.57 -8.38 4.97
N THR A 129 -11.73 -8.95 6.17
CA THR A 129 -13.03 -9.45 6.66
C THR A 129 -14.07 -8.34 6.79
N ALA A 130 -13.68 -7.18 7.32
CA ALA A 130 -14.57 -6.02 7.42
C ALA A 130 -15.02 -5.55 6.03
N SER A 131 -14.10 -5.57 5.05
CA SER A 131 -14.39 -5.17 3.67
C SER A 131 -15.39 -6.11 3.00
N PHE A 132 -15.41 -7.41 3.35
CA PHE A 132 -16.45 -8.33 2.88
C PHE A 132 -17.84 -7.98 3.42
N ASN A 133 -17.94 -7.56 4.68
CA ASN A 133 -19.23 -7.27 5.30
C ASN A 133 -19.89 -6.00 4.74
N LEU A 134 -19.12 -5.11 4.11
CA LEU A 134 -19.63 -3.88 3.51
C LEU A 134 -20.35 -4.09 2.16
N ILE A 135 -20.33 -5.30 1.60
CA ILE A 135 -20.88 -5.61 0.26
C ILE A 135 -22.17 -6.44 0.33
N LYS A 136 -22.72 -6.59 1.54
CA LYS A 136 -24.05 -7.16 1.76
C LYS A 136 -25.16 -6.13 1.55
#